data_AF-A0A2V8DW04-F1
#
_entry.id   AF-A0A2V8DW04-F1
#
_cell.length_a   1.000
_cell.length_b   1.000
_cell.length_c   1.000
_cell.angle_alpha   90.00
_cell.angle_beta   90.00
_cell.angle_gamma   90.00
#
_symmetry.space_group_name_H-M   'P 1'
#
loop_
_entity.id
_entity.type
_entity.pdbx_description
1 polymer ?
#
loop_
_entity_poly.entity_id
_entity_poly.type
_entity_poly.pdbx_seq_one_letter_code
_entity_poly.pdbx_strand_id
1 'polypeptide(L)' 'MGAEARPSFALAITGASGAVYAVRTLAALLSRAVDVELVVSDYGRRLLRD' A
#
# COMPACT_ATOMS: atom_id res chain seq x y z
N MET A 1 -6.72 -28.76 -7.40
CA MET A 1 -5.60 -27.84 -7.11
C MET A 1 -6.11 -26.82 -6.11
N GLY A 2 -5.70 -26.89 -4.85
CA GLY A 2 -6.07 -25.87 -3.87
C GLY A 2 -5.53 -24.52 -4.33
N ALA A 3 -6.34 -23.47 -4.27
CA ALA A 3 -5.84 -22.12 -4.49
C ALA A 3 -4.78 -21.86 -3.42
N GLU A 4 -3.52 -21.76 -3.84
CA GLU A 4 -2.46 -21.32 -2.95
C GLU A 4 -2.86 -19.91 -2.47
N ALA A 5 -3.00 -19.76 -1.15
CA ALA A 5 -3.45 -18.49 -0.57
C ALA A 5 -2.43 -17.42 -0.95
N ARG A 6 -2.86 -16.40 -1.70
CA ARG A 6 -1.99 -15.28 -2.03
C ARG A 6 -1.59 -14.58 -0.73
N PRO A 7 -0.30 -14.19 -0.58
CA PRO A 7 0.10 -13.34 0.53
C PRO A 7 -0.77 -12.09 0.56
N SER A 8 -1.19 -11.68 1.75
CA SER A 8 -2.02 -10.49 1.97
C SER A 8 -1.38 -9.57 3.00
N PHE A 9 -1.36 -8.27 2.72
CA PHE A 9 -0.76 -7.24 3.58
C PHE A 9 -1.75 -6.11 3.83
N ALA A 10 -1.81 -5.63 5.08
CA ALA A 10 -2.39 -4.33 5.39
C ALA A 10 -1.32 -3.24 5.27
N LEU A 11 -1.58 -2.21 4.45
CA LEU A 11 -0.70 -1.06 4.26
C LEU A 11 -1.43 0.22 4.67
N ALA A 12 -0.93 0.89 5.71
CA ALA A 12 -1.46 2.16 6.17
C ALA A 12 -0.55 3.34 5.79
N ILE A 13 -1.10 4.33 5.10
CA ILE A 13 -0.42 5.58 4.73
C ILE A 13 -0.94 6.72 5.61
N THR A 14 -0.04 7.34 6.36
CA THR A 14 -0.33 8.45 7.27
C THR A 14 0.30 9.76 6.79
N GLY A 15 0.27 10.80 7.63
CA GLY A 15 0.75 12.14 7.31
C GLY A 15 2.25 12.39 7.49
N ALA A 16 3.08 11.35 7.47
CA ALA A 16 4.54 11.50 7.54
C ALA A 16 5.13 11.88 6.18
N SER A 17 6.32 12.50 6.16
CA SER A 17 7.00 12.97 4.94
C SER A 17 7.35 11.86 3.93
N GLY A 18 7.25 10.59 4.30
CA GLY A 18 7.67 9.43 3.51
C GLY A 18 6.69 8.94 2.44
N ALA A 19 5.83 9.79 1.88
CA ALA A 19 4.78 9.38 0.92
C ALA A 19 5.34 8.62 -0.30
N VAL A 20 6.52 9.01 -0.80
CA VAL A 20 7.19 8.33 -1.91
C VAL A 20 7.53 6.86 -1.58
N TYR A 21 7.91 6.58 -0.34
CA TYR A 21 8.19 5.21 0.10
C TYR A 21 6.93 4.37 0.16
N ALA A 22 5.81 4.96 0.60
CA ALA A 22 4.53 4.28 0.62
C ALA A 22 4.06 3.90 -0.80
N VAL A 23 4.15 4.83 -1.75
CA VAL A 23 3.82 4.57 -3.17
C VAL A 23 4.72 3.49 -3.75
N ARG A 24 6.03 3.58 -3.52
CA ARG A 24 6.99 2.59 -4.04
C ARG A 24 6.75 1.20 -3.45
N THR A 25 6.40 1.13 -2.17
CA THR A 25 6.08 -0.12 -1.47
C THR A 25 4.80 -0.74 -2.03
N LEU A 26 3.72 0.05 -2.17
CA LEU A 26 2.47 -0.40 -2.76
C LEU A 26 2.68 -0.94 -4.18
N ALA A 27 3.41 -0.21 -5.02
CA ALA A 27 3.73 -0.65 -6.38
C ALA A 27 4.51 -1.99 -6.39
N ALA A 28 5.48 -2.16 -5.49
CA ALA A 28 6.25 -3.39 -5.38
C ALA A 28 5.38 -4.59 -4.95
N LEU A 29 4.46 -4.39 -3.99
CA LEU A 29 3.51 -5.43 -3.57
C LEU A 29 2.58 -5.84 -4.72
N LEU A 30 1.96 -4.86 -5.38
CA LEU A 30 1.06 -5.11 -6.51
C LEU A 30 1.76 -5.81 -7.68
N SER A 31 3.02 -5.46 -7.97
CA SER A 31 3.82 -6.13 -9.02
C SER A 31 4.07 -7.62 -8.78
N ARG A 32 3.92 -8.08 -7.53
CA ARG A 32 4.10 -9.48 -7.12
C ARG A 32 2.78 -10.24 -7.00
N ALA A 33 1.67 -9.66 -7.48
CA ALA A 33 0.32 -10.20 -7.37
C ALA A 33 -0.10 -10.51 -5.92
N VAL A 34 0.37 -9.68 -4.99
CA VAL A 34 0.02 -9.72 -3.56
C VAL A 34 -1.24 -8.92 -3.31
N ASP A 35 -2.13 -9.43 -2.47
CA ASP A 35 -3.34 -8.71 -2.07
C ASP A 35 -3.00 -7.64 -1.02
N VAL A 36 -3.52 -6.42 -1.19
CA VAL A 36 -3.21 -5.30 -0.30
C VAL A 36 -4.50 -4.64 0.20
N GLU A 37 -4.68 -4.64 1.52
CA GLU A 37 -5.68 -3.82 2.18
C GLU A 37 -5.06 -2.43 2.46
N LEU A 38 -5.48 -1.43 1.67
CA LEU A 38 -4.93 -0.08 1.74
C LEU A 38 -5.80 0.83 2.63
N VAL A 39 -5.19 1.38 3.67
CA VAL A 39 -5.80 2.41 4.54
C VAL A 39 -5.01 3.71 4.38
N VAL A 40 -5.71 4.82 4.13
CA VAL A 40 -5.07 6.13 3.97
C VAL A 40 -5.77 7.15 4.87
N SER A 41 -5.02 7.80 5.75
CA SER A 41 -5.55 8.92 6.56
C SER A 41 -5.76 10.17 5.70
N ASP A 42 -6.58 11.11 6.17
CA ASP A 42 -6.82 12.35 5.41
C ASP A 42 -5.54 13.15 5.16
N TYR A 43 -4.62 13.16 6.13
CA TYR A 43 -3.32 13.81 5.95
C TYR A 43 -2.44 13.06 4.96
N GLY A 44 -2.45 11.71 5.00
CA GLY A 44 -1.77 10.90 3.99
C GLY A 44 -2.30 11.15 2.57
N ARG A 45 -3.62 11.30 2.40
CA ARG A 45 -4.22 11.66 1.10
C ARG A 45 -3.78 13.01 0.56
N ARG A 46 -3.47 13.98 1.43
CA ARG A 46 -2.93 15.29 1.00
C ARG A 46 -1.53 15.12 0.43
N LEU A 47 -0.66 14.43 1.16
CA LEU A 47 0.72 14.16 0.73
C LEU A 47 0.86 13.27 -0.52
N LEU A 48 -0.20 12.57 -0.94
CA LEU A 48 -0.23 11.77 -2.17
C LEU A 48 -0.72 12.56 -3.39
N ARG A 49 -1.34 13.73 -3.21
CA ARG A 49 -1.91 14.55 -4.28
C ARG A 49 -0.99 15.69 -4.71
N ASP A 50 -0.27 16.25 -3.76
CA ASP A 50 0.65 17.38 -3.93
C ASP A 50 2.09 16.89 -4.15
#